data_AF-K7ZZG5-F1
#
_entry.id   AF-K7ZZG5-F1
#
_cell.length_a   1.000
_cell.length_b   1.000
_cell.length_c   1.000
_cell.angle_alpha   90.00
_cell.angle_beta   90.00
_cell.angle_gamma   90.00
#
_symmetry.space_group_name_H-M   'P 1'
#
loop_
_entity.id
_entity.type
_entity.pdbx_description
1 polymer ?
#
loop_
_entity_poly.entity_id
_entity_poly.type
_entity_poly.pdbx_seq_one_letter_code
_entity_poly.pdbx_strand_id
1 'polypeptide(L)'
;MSQVMLKPTDLQAEFADTALSEYFRNAGDMLAQESALLGAVVSNILATEGHLTHKAIILHLIGVLETTDDVVMADVIRKTLEIVVDHTLDDI
;
A
#
# COMPACT_ATOMS: atom_id res chain seq x y z
N MET A 1 -39.13 0.88 7.78
CA MET A 1 -37.89 0.78 8.57
C MET A 1 -36.90 -0.05 7.77
N SER A 2 -35.69 0.49 7.59
CA SER A 2 -34.40 -0.19 7.36
C SER A 2 -33.51 0.77 6.58
N GLN A 3 -32.87 1.66 7.33
CA GLN A 3 -31.81 2.52 6.83
C GLN A 3 -30.55 1.65 6.78
N VAL A 4 -30.05 1.38 5.58
CA VAL A 4 -28.75 0.73 5.36
C VAL A 4 -27.68 1.72 5.78
N MET A 5 -27.19 1.56 7.01
CA MET A 5 -26.01 2.25 7.50
C MET A 5 -24.79 1.53 6.91
N LEU A 6 -24.37 1.96 5.72
CA LEU A 6 -23.06 1.61 5.19
C LEU A 6 -22.03 2.24 6.13
N LYS A 7 -21.35 1.41 6.91
CA LYS A 7 -20.27 1.85 7.79
C LYS A 7 -19.09 2.30 6.92
N PRO A 8 -18.48 3.46 7.18
CA PRO A 8 -17.24 3.88 6.51
C PRO A 8 -16.04 2.96 6.81
N THR A 9 -16.19 2.02 7.75
CA THR A 9 -15.12 1.15 8.24
C THR A 9 -14.87 -0.07 7.35
N ASP A 10 -15.83 -0.47 6.51
CA ASP A 10 -15.68 -1.64 5.64
C ASP A 10 -14.77 -1.37 4.42
N LEU A 11 -14.53 -0.10 4.06
CA LEU A 11 -13.59 0.25 2.97
C LEU A 11 -12.12 0.26 3.42
N GLN A 12 -11.87 0.43 4.72
CA GLN A 12 -10.51 0.31 5.28
C GLN A 12 -10.10 -1.16 5.49
N ALA A 13 -11.06 -2.09 5.45
CA ALA A 13 -10.83 -3.52 5.56
C ALA A 13 -10.50 -4.20 4.22
N GLU A 14 -10.57 -3.49 3.09
CA GLU A 14 -10.08 -4.01 1.80
C GLU A 14 -8.57 -3.85 1.60
N PHE A 15 -7.86 -3.41 2.64
CA PHE A 15 -6.49 -3.83 2.89
C PHE A 15 -6.43 -4.80 4.06
N ALA A 16 -7.10 -5.93 3.92
CA ALA A 16 -6.94 -7.06 4.82
C ALA A 16 -5.86 -8.03 4.31
N ASP A 17 -4.85 -7.54 3.59
CA ASP A 17 -3.58 -8.26 3.63
C ASP A 17 -2.93 -7.97 4.98
N THR A 18 -3.46 -8.68 5.97
CA THR A 18 -2.98 -8.64 7.35
C THR A 18 -1.50 -8.96 7.35
N ALA A 19 -1.02 -9.80 6.44
CA ALA A 19 0.36 -10.23 6.39
C ALA A 19 1.29 -9.13 5.86
N LEU A 20 0.94 -8.39 4.81
CA LEU A 20 1.74 -7.23 4.37
C LEU A 20 1.77 -6.15 5.47
N SER A 21 0.62 -5.84 6.07
CA SER A 21 0.54 -4.85 7.14
C SER A 21 1.27 -5.30 8.41
N GLU A 22 1.27 -6.60 8.73
CA GLU A 22 2.04 -7.20 9.82
C GLU A 22 3.54 -7.20 9.52
N TYR A 23 3.95 -7.45 8.27
CA TYR A 23 5.35 -7.40 7.86
C TYR A 23 5.96 -6.03 8.13
N PHE A 24 5.32 -4.96 7.66
CA PHE A 24 5.77 -3.58 7.93
C PHE A 24 5.76 -3.24 9.42
N ARG A 25 4.75 -3.73 10.15
CA ARG A 25 4.67 -3.52 11.62
C ARG A 25 5.77 -4.26 12.37
N ASN A 26 6.12 -5.48 11.95
CA ASN A 26 7.16 -6.31 12.56
C ASN A 26 8.57 -5.77 12.25
N ALA A 27 8.76 -5.19 11.06
CA ALA A 27 10.02 -4.56 10.68
C ALA A 27 10.31 -3.27 11.48
N GLY A 28 9.27 -2.62 12.00
CA GLY A 28 9.40 -1.44 12.86
C GLY A 28 10.19 -0.31 12.19
N ASP A 29 11.19 0.22 12.90
CA ASP A 29 11.99 1.36 12.43
C ASP A 29 12.81 1.06 11.15
N MET A 30 13.08 -0.22 10.84
CA MET A 30 13.88 -0.59 9.66
C MET A 30 13.16 -0.31 8.33
N LEU A 31 11.83 -0.25 8.34
CA LEU A 31 10.99 0.03 7.18
C LEU A 31 10.11 1.26 7.41
N ALA A 32 10.53 2.19 8.27
CA ALA A 32 9.71 3.35 8.61
C ALA A 32 9.37 4.22 7.39
N GLN A 33 10.33 4.41 6.48
CA GLN A 33 10.13 5.23 5.28
C GLN A 33 9.21 4.54 4.27
N GLU A 34 9.42 3.24 4.06
CA GLU A 34 8.61 2.39 3.18
C GLU A 34 7.17 2.27 3.70
N SER A 35 7.00 2.13 5.02
CA SER A 35 5.68 2.09 5.66
C SER A 35 4.93 3.41 5.49
N ALA A 36 5.62 4.54 5.66
CA ALA A 36 5.03 5.86 5.47
C ALA A 36 4.63 6.09 4.00
N LEU A 37 5.51 5.69 3.07
CA LEU A 37 5.23 5.74 1.64
C LEU A 37 4.01 4.88 1.28
N LEU A 38 3.98 3.62 1.74
CA LEU A 38 2.87 2.71 1.48
C LEU A 38 1.56 3.26 2.03
N GLY A 39 1.57 3.83 3.24
CA GLY A 39 0.40 4.49 3.83
C GLY A 39 -0.12 5.66 2.99
N ALA A 40 0.79 6.45 2.41
CA ALA A 40 0.43 7.54 1.50
C ALA A 40 -0.17 7.00 0.18
N VAL A 41 0.45 5.97 -0.42
CA VAL A 41 -0.04 5.31 -1.64
C VAL A 41 -1.44 4.73 -1.43
N VAL A 42 -1.63 3.97 -0.35
CA VAL A 42 -2.92 3.38 0.02
C VAL A 42 -3.99 4.45 0.19
N SER A 43 -3.68 5.52 0.92
CA SER A 43 -4.61 6.64 1.12
C SER A 43 -5.01 7.30 -0.20
N ASN A 44 -4.05 7.46 -1.12
CA ASN A 44 -4.32 8.05 -2.42
C ASN A 44 -5.18 7.16 -3.30
N ILE A 45 -4.88 5.85 -3.39
CA ILE A 45 -5.67 4.89 -4.18
C ILE A 45 -7.10 4.80 -3.64
N LEU A 46 -7.28 4.72 -2.32
CA LEU A 46 -8.62 4.71 -1.72
C LEU A 46 -9.40 6.00 -2.04
N ALA A 47 -8.72 7.15 -2.09
CA ALA A 47 -9.34 8.42 -2.44
C ALA A 47 -9.70 8.53 -3.93
N THR A 48 -8.95 7.90 -4.84
CA THR A 48 -9.16 8.01 -6.30
C THR A 48 -9.98 6.87 -6.91
N GLU A 49 -9.77 5.64 -6.45
CA GLU A 49 -10.35 4.42 -7.04
C GLU A 49 -11.44 3.79 -6.15
N GLY A 50 -11.47 4.13 -4.86
CA GLY A 50 -12.48 3.65 -3.89
C GLY A 50 -12.34 2.18 -3.48
N HIS A 51 -11.38 1.46 -4.05
CA HIS A 51 -11.04 0.07 -3.75
C HIS A 51 -9.53 -0.10 -3.84
N LEU A 52 -8.99 -1.11 -3.15
CA LEU A 52 -7.55 -1.29 -3.01
C LEU A 52 -7.17 -2.72 -3.38
N THR A 53 -6.15 -2.86 -4.22
CA THR A 53 -5.63 -4.15 -4.68
C THR A 53 -4.11 -4.09 -4.75
N HIS A 54 -3.43 -5.24 -4.62
CA HIS A 54 -1.97 -5.29 -4.80
C HIS A 54 -1.55 -4.75 -6.17
N LYS A 55 -2.33 -5.06 -7.22
CA LYS A 55 -2.12 -4.52 -8.56
C LYS A 55 -2.18 -2.99 -8.59
N ALA A 56 -3.16 -2.37 -7.94
CA ALA A 56 -3.28 -0.91 -7.90
C ALA A 56 -2.07 -0.28 -7.18
N ILE A 57 -1.60 -0.89 -6.09
CA ILE A 57 -0.42 -0.42 -5.35
C ILE A 57 0.85 -0.53 -6.19
N ILE A 58 1.08 -1.69 -6.83
CA ILE A 58 2.23 -1.93 -7.71
C ILE A 58 2.26 -0.88 -8.83
N LEU A 59 1.13 -0.66 -9.51
CA LEU A 59 1.03 0.34 -10.58
C LEU A 59 1.28 1.76 -10.07
N HIS A 60 0.75 2.11 -8.90
CA HIS A 60 0.97 3.42 -8.31
C HIS A 60 2.43 3.65 -7.94
N LEU A 61 3.07 2.68 -7.29
CA LEU A 61 4.50 2.74 -6.93
C LEU A 61 5.40 2.87 -8.16
N ILE A 62 5.09 2.16 -9.26
CA ILE A 62 5.81 2.31 -10.54
C ILE A 62 5.67 3.75 -11.06
N GLY A 63 4.46 4.29 -11.08
CA GLY A 63 4.24 5.68 -11.54
C GLY A 63 4.95 6.73 -10.68
N VAL A 64 5.00 6.53 -9.36
CA VAL A 64 5.78 7.40 -8.46
C VAL A 64 7.27 7.26 -8.75
N LEU A 65 7.77 6.03 -8.96
CA LEU A 65 9.18 5.77 -9.27
C LEU A 65 9.62 6.44 -10.58
N GLU A 66 8.80 6.40 -11.62
CA GLU A 66 9.08 7.01 -12.92
C GLU A 66 9.17 8.54 -12.88
N THR A 67 8.60 9.17 -11.86
CA THR A 67 8.56 10.63 -11.69
C THR A 67 9.46 11.14 -10.57
N THR A 68 10.22 10.24 -9.92
CA THR A 68 11.10 10.59 -8.80
C THR A 68 12.53 10.80 -9.27
N ASP A 69 13.02 12.04 -9.18
CA ASP A 69 14.42 12.39 -9.47
C ASP A 69 15.37 12.16 -8.27
N ASP A 70 14.83 12.11 -7.04
CA ASP A 70 15.61 11.87 -5.84
C ASP A 70 16.00 10.38 -5.74
N VAL A 71 17.29 10.10 -5.87
CA VAL A 71 17.82 8.73 -5.87
C VAL A 71 17.60 7.98 -4.56
N VAL A 72 17.54 8.70 -3.43
CA VAL A 72 17.27 8.11 -2.10
C VAL A 72 15.80 7.74 -2.02
N MET A 73 14.91 8.65 -2.43
CA MET A 73 13.48 8.36 -2.46
C MET A 73 13.15 7.24 -3.46
N ALA A 74 13.79 7.24 -4.63
CA ALA A 74 13.65 6.19 -5.62
C ALA A 74 14.09 4.82 -5.07
N ASP A 75 15.08 4.77 -4.18
CA ASP A 75 15.49 3.55 -3.49
C ASP A 75 14.41 3.05 -2.53
N VAL A 76 13.86 3.95 -1.71
CA VAL A 76 12.72 3.64 -0.82
C VAL A 76 11.54 3.10 -1.62
N ILE A 77 11.18 3.75 -2.74
CA ILE A 77 10.07 3.31 -3.60
C ILE A 77 10.36 1.93 -4.21
N ARG A 78 11.59 1.69 -4.71
CA ARG A 78 11.97 0.37 -5.25
C ARG A 78 11.85 -0.71 -4.20
N LYS A 79 12.30 -0.45 -2.96
CA LYS A 79 12.23 -1.41 -1.87
C LYS A 79 10.80 -1.66 -1.40
N THR A 80 9.96 -0.63 -1.33
CA THR A 80 8.51 -0.82 -1.08
C THR A 80 7.87 -1.65 -2.19
N LEU A 81 8.21 -1.39 -3.45
CA LEU A 81 7.68 -2.15 -4.58
C LEU A 81 8.11 -3.62 -4.53
N GLU A 82 9.39 -3.89 -4.23
CA GLU A 82 9.93 -5.25 -4.06
C GLU A 82 9.14 -6.02 -3.00
N ILE A 83 8.95 -5.45 -1.80
CA ILE A 83 8.20 -6.09 -0.72
C ILE A 83 6.76 -6.42 -1.15
N VAL A 84 6.07 -5.47 -1.79
CA VAL A 84 4.67 -5.69 -2.21
C VAL A 84 4.58 -6.76 -3.31
N VAL A 85 5.54 -6.79 -4.24
CA VAL A 85 5.59 -7.80 -5.31
C VAL A 85 5.90 -9.18 -4.74
N ASP A 86 6.92 -9.31 -3.89
CA ASP A 86 7.28 -10.57 -3.24
C ASP A 86 6.10 -11.14 -2.44
N HIS A 87 5.43 -10.30 -1.67
CA HIS A 87 4.24 -10.69 -0.90
C HIS A 87 3.09 -11.14 -1.81
N THR A 88 2.87 -10.45 -2.93
CA THR A 88 1.85 -10.84 -3.92
C THR A 88 2.17 -12.17 -4.61
N LEU A 89 3.46 -12.49 -4.80
CA LEU A 89 3.90 -13.76 -5.39
C LEU A 89 3.83 -14.92 -4.39
N ASP A 90 4.06 -14.65 -3.11
CA ASP A 90 3.95 -15.64 -2.02
C ASP A 90 2.50 -16.07 -1.76
N ASP A 91 1.51 -15.23 -2.09
CA ASP A 91 0.07 -15.49 -1.92
C ASP A 91 -0.60 -16.22 -3.11
N ILE A 92 0.14 -16.59 -4.19
CA ILE A 92 -0.36 -17.28 -5.41
C ILE A 92 -0.05 -18.79 -5.39
#